data_AF-A0A2S5DAA6-F1
#
_entry.id   AF-A0A2S5DAA6-F1
#
_cell.length_a   1.000
_cell.length_b   1.000
_cell.length_c   1.000
_cell.angle_alpha   90.00
_cell.angle_beta   90.00
_cell.angle_gamma   90.00
#
_symmetry.space_group_name_H-M   'P 1'
#
loop_
_entity.id
_entity.type
_entity.pdbx_description
1 polymer ?
#
loop_
_entity_poly.entity_id
_entity_poly.type
_entity_poly.pdbx_seq_one_letter_code
_entity_poly.pdbx_strand_id
1 'polypeptide(L)'
;MKTTLTSSALACSLLLSACGGGSDNNDSAAQTPAAHTNTIQSISGTAAVGSPLANAQITVKNIQGQVVKTFQTDANGGFSNINLDNAAAPLLLEARGVANDAPQLLHSVASANGVVNITPLTEAIVTLASGKDAGSCFVTAGDCAPTLTADALRQSQANLKAALATLSQTLQLEDKSDWIATSFKPNKTGHDKLLELVDIAAGDQAGTLIIRSKLGGNTVDVSR
;
A
#
# COMPACT_ATOMS: atom_id res chain seq x y z
N MET A 1 13.20 75.80 6.99
CA MET A 1 14.40 75.41 6.23
C MET A 1 14.00 74.31 5.27
N LYS A 2 14.29 74.50 3.98
CA LYS A 2 14.04 73.58 2.86
C LYS A 2 15.23 72.62 2.72
N THR A 3 14.99 71.35 2.41
CA THR A 3 15.85 70.56 1.49
C THR A 3 15.19 69.24 1.06
N THR A 4 15.61 68.82 -0.13
CA THR A 4 14.99 67.93 -1.13
C THR A 4 15.83 66.65 -1.39
N LEU A 5 15.31 65.74 -2.24
CA LEU A 5 15.98 64.66 -3.03
C LEU A 5 16.26 63.32 -2.31
N THR A 6 16.23 62.12 -2.90
CA THR A 6 16.44 61.66 -4.30
C THR A 6 15.93 60.21 -4.50
N SER A 7 15.52 59.85 -5.73
CA SER A 7 15.21 58.49 -6.22
C SER A 7 16.43 57.56 -6.32
N SER A 8 16.21 56.25 -6.29
CA SER A 8 16.98 55.30 -7.13
C SER A 8 16.15 54.03 -7.42
N ALA A 9 16.02 53.71 -8.71
CA ALA A 9 15.32 52.57 -9.28
C ALA A 9 16.31 51.46 -9.64
N LEU A 10 15.93 50.19 -9.51
CA LEU A 10 16.69 49.08 -10.07
C LEU A 10 15.73 48.16 -10.86
N ALA A 11 15.88 48.20 -12.18
CA ALA A 11 15.22 47.35 -13.15
C ALA A 11 16.14 46.17 -13.51
N CYS A 12 15.57 44.97 -13.65
CA CYS A 12 16.23 43.83 -14.29
C CYS A 12 15.26 43.23 -15.32
N SER A 13 15.60 43.42 -16.59
CA SER A 13 15.01 42.76 -17.75
C SER A 13 15.87 41.54 -18.10
N LEU A 14 15.24 40.39 -18.35
CA LEU A 14 15.85 39.25 -19.05
C LEU A 14 14.87 38.76 -20.13
N LEU A 15 15.42 38.60 -21.32
CA LEU A 15 14.80 38.34 -22.61
C LEU A 15 14.50 36.84 -22.77
N LEU A 16 13.31 36.49 -23.24
CA LEU A 16 13.09 35.21 -23.94
C LEU A 16 12.58 35.49 -25.35
N SER A 17 13.45 35.26 -26.33
CA SER A 17 13.12 35.09 -27.74
C SER A 17 13.01 33.60 -28.03
N ALA A 18 11.89 33.15 -28.58
CA ALA A 18 11.86 32.05 -29.54
C ALA A 18 10.54 32.05 -30.31
N CYS A 19 10.67 32.26 -31.62
CA CYS A 19 9.68 32.06 -32.65
C CYS A 19 9.68 30.58 -33.05
N GLY A 20 8.49 29.99 -33.22
CA GLY A 20 8.30 28.66 -33.82
C GLY A 20 6.81 28.48 -34.13
N GLY A 21 6.47 28.37 -35.41
CA GLY A 21 5.09 28.45 -35.91
C GLY A 21 4.52 27.13 -36.45
N GLY A 22 3.36 27.26 -37.12
CA GLY A 22 2.85 26.31 -38.12
C GLY A 22 1.79 25.32 -37.64
N SER A 23 0.58 25.48 -38.19
CA SER A 23 -0.59 24.58 -38.38
C SER A 23 -0.58 23.15 -37.80
N ASP A 24 -1.71 22.73 -37.26
CA ASP A 24 -2.64 21.83 -37.97
C ASP A 24 -3.96 21.66 -37.21
N ASN A 25 -5.07 21.78 -37.94
CA ASN A 25 -6.41 21.48 -37.46
C ASN A 25 -6.53 19.98 -37.21
N ASN A 26 -6.87 19.58 -35.98
CA ASN A 26 -7.41 18.25 -35.74
C ASN A 26 -8.53 18.32 -34.70
N ASP A 27 -9.72 17.90 -35.13
CA ASP A 27 -10.90 17.65 -34.32
C ASP A 27 -10.51 16.81 -33.09
N SER A 28 -10.45 17.46 -31.93
CA SER A 28 -10.32 16.76 -30.66
C SER A 28 -11.70 16.27 -30.25
N ALA A 29 -12.07 15.10 -30.77
CA ALA A 29 -13.05 14.25 -30.11
C ALA A 29 -12.61 14.07 -28.66
N ALA A 30 -13.53 14.29 -27.73
CA ALA A 30 -13.31 14.12 -26.30
C ALA A 30 -12.66 12.76 -26.02
N GLN A 31 -11.41 12.76 -25.57
CA GLN A 31 -10.77 11.58 -25.02
C GLN A 31 -11.51 11.20 -23.74
N THR A 32 -12.36 10.19 -23.84
CA THR A 32 -12.74 9.37 -22.67
C THR A 32 -11.48 8.92 -21.95
N PRO A 33 -11.41 9.00 -20.60
CA PRO A 33 -10.24 8.56 -19.85
C PRO A 33 -9.89 7.10 -20.19
N ALA A 34 -8.62 6.84 -20.52
CA ALA A 34 -8.13 5.49 -20.74
C ALA A 34 -8.42 4.62 -19.51
N ALA A 35 -9.15 3.52 -19.71
CA ALA A 35 -9.37 2.50 -18.69
C ALA A 35 -8.02 1.94 -18.21
N HIS A 36 -7.94 1.55 -16.94
CA HIS A 36 -6.71 1.11 -16.29
C HIS A 36 -6.28 -0.24 -16.89
N THR A 37 -5.34 -0.25 -17.83
CA THR A 37 -4.94 -1.47 -18.59
C THR A 37 -3.86 -2.32 -17.92
N ASN A 38 -3.67 -2.21 -16.59
CA ASN A 38 -2.73 -3.10 -15.92
C ASN A 38 -3.42 -4.41 -15.54
N THR A 39 -2.94 -5.52 -16.10
CA THR A 39 -3.40 -6.87 -15.78
C THR A 39 -2.35 -7.64 -14.99
N ILE A 40 -2.81 -8.55 -14.14
CA ILE A 40 -1.99 -9.43 -13.31
C ILE A 40 -2.17 -10.87 -13.81
N GLN A 41 -1.10 -11.42 -14.38
CA GLN A 41 -1.02 -12.80 -14.83
C GLN A 41 -0.74 -13.74 -13.66
N SER A 42 0.21 -13.41 -12.79
CA SER A 42 0.55 -14.28 -11.67
C SER A 42 1.06 -13.54 -10.44
N ILE A 43 0.85 -14.19 -9.30
CA ILE A 43 1.34 -13.73 -8.00
C ILE A 43 2.08 -14.84 -7.24
N SER A 44 3.01 -14.42 -6.39
CA SER A 44 3.65 -15.22 -5.35
C SER A 44 3.68 -14.41 -4.05
N GLY A 45 3.97 -15.01 -2.91
CA GLY A 45 4.07 -14.26 -1.67
C GLY A 45 4.05 -15.13 -0.43
N THR A 46 3.91 -14.45 0.70
CA THR A 46 3.89 -15.06 2.03
C THR A 46 2.75 -14.47 2.85
N ALA A 47 1.96 -15.31 3.50
CA ALA A 47 0.98 -14.92 4.51
C ALA A 47 1.52 -15.24 5.91
N ALA A 48 1.69 -14.22 6.76
CA ALA A 48 2.28 -14.39 8.09
C ALA A 48 1.93 -13.24 9.05
N VAL A 49 1.94 -13.53 10.35
CA VAL A 49 1.76 -12.56 11.46
C VAL A 49 3.02 -12.39 12.33
N GLY A 50 4.20 -12.72 11.79
CA GLY A 50 5.41 -13.05 12.57
C GLY A 50 5.62 -14.56 12.73
N SER A 51 4.54 -15.32 12.52
CA SER A 51 4.54 -16.77 12.30
C SER A 51 3.77 -17.08 11.01
N PRO A 52 4.15 -18.15 10.28
CA PRO A 52 3.50 -18.51 9.02
C PRO A 52 2.03 -18.82 9.21
N LEU A 53 1.17 -18.31 8.33
CA LEU A 53 -0.21 -18.78 8.20
C LEU A 53 -0.20 -20.04 7.33
N ALA A 54 0.10 -21.18 7.94
CA ALA A 54 0.17 -22.47 7.25
C ALA A 54 -1.22 -22.96 6.80
N ASN A 55 -1.32 -23.48 5.58
CA ASN A 55 -2.58 -23.99 5.00
C ASN A 55 -3.75 -22.98 5.12
N ALA A 56 -3.45 -21.69 4.98
CA ALA A 56 -4.42 -20.62 5.06
C ALA A 56 -5.08 -20.40 3.71
N GLN A 57 -6.41 -20.26 3.73
CA GLN A 57 -7.20 -20.08 2.53
C GLN A 57 -7.04 -18.65 2.04
N ILE A 58 -6.54 -18.49 0.81
CA ILE A 58 -6.45 -17.21 0.13
C ILE A 58 -7.59 -17.08 -0.87
N THR A 59 -8.33 -15.97 -0.78
CA THR A 59 -9.36 -15.58 -1.77
C THR A 59 -8.94 -14.29 -2.44
N VAL A 60 -9.02 -14.26 -3.78
CA VAL A 60 -8.65 -13.10 -4.60
C VAL A 60 -9.89 -12.55 -5.29
N LYS A 61 -10.13 -11.25 -5.13
CA LYS A 61 -11.20 -10.51 -5.82
C LYS A 61 -10.65 -9.47 -6.79
N ASN A 62 -11.34 -9.31 -7.91
CA ASN A 62 -11.05 -8.27 -8.90
C ASN A 62 -11.78 -6.94 -8.59
N ILE A 63 -11.55 -5.94 -9.45
CA ILE A 63 -12.17 -4.61 -9.38
C ILE A 63 -13.69 -4.61 -9.59
N GLN A 64 -14.30 -5.73 -9.98
CA GLN A 64 -15.75 -5.91 -10.05
C GLN A 64 -16.30 -6.58 -8.78
N GLY A 65 -15.44 -6.87 -7.80
CA GLY A 65 -15.78 -7.59 -6.58
C GLY A 65 -15.99 -9.09 -6.76
N GLN A 66 -15.67 -9.63 -7.93
CA GLN A 66 -15.82 -11.05 -8.25
C GLN A 66 -14.61 -11.83 -7.74
N VAL A 67 -14.87 -13.00 -7.16
CA VAL A 67 -13.79 -13.94 -6.81
C VAL A 67 -13.21 -14.52 -8.10
N VAL A 68 -11.92 -14.26 -8.35
CA VAL A 68 -11.19 -14.75 -9.53
C VAL A 68 -10.30 -15.95 -9.20
N LYS A 69 -9.95 -16.15 -7.93
CA LYS A 69 -9.15 -17.28 -7.48
C LYS A 69 -9.35 -17.59 -6.01
N THR A 70 -9.26 -18.88 -5.68
CA THR A 70 -9.05 -19.35 -4.30
C THR A 70 -7.96 -20.41 -4.30
N PHE A 71 -7.07 -20.38 -3.31
CA PHE A 71 -5.99 -21.34 -3.13
C PHE A 71 -5.57 -21.41 -1.65
N GLN A 72 -4.56 -22.22 -1.34
CA GLN A 72 -4.03 -22.40 0.03
C GLN A 72 -2.54 -22.04 0.04
N THR A 73 -2.07 -21.49 1.16
CA THR A 73 -0.63 -21.37 1.43
C THR A 73 -0.02 -22.74 1.77
N ASP A 74 1.29 -22.86 1.61
CA ASP A 74 2.06 -24.02 2.05
C ASP A 74 2.28 -24.03 3.58
N ALA A 75 2.99 -25.05 4.08
CA ALA A 75 3.29 -25.19 5.51
C ALA A 75 4.15 -24.06 6.10
N ASN A 76 4.83 -23.29 5.25
CA ASN A 76 5.64 -22.12 5.63
C ASN A 76 4.89 -20.80 5.37
N GLY A 77 3.59 -20.85 5.07
CA GLY A 77 2.78 -19.68 4.74
C GLY A 77 3.04 -19.10 3.35
N GLY A 78 3.87 -19.76 2.53
CA GLY A 78 4.23 -19.32 1.20
C GLY A 78 3.21 -19.74 0.13
N PHE A 79 3.18 -19.01 -0.97
CA PHE A 79 2.51 -19.41 -2.22
C PHE A 79 3.32 -18.92 -3.41
N SER A 80 3.31 -19.68 -4.51
CA SER A 80 4.16 -19.38 -5.66
C SER A 80 3.44 -19.62 -6.98
N ASN A 81 3.67 -18.72 -7.94
CA ASN A 81 3.22 -18.80 -9.32
C ASN A 81 1.72 -19.08 -9.47
N ILE A 82 0.90 -18.44 -8.64
CA ILE A 82 -0.55 -18.54 -8.73
C ILE A 82 -0.99 -17.79 -9.98
N ASN A 83 -1.49 -18.52 -10.98
CA ASN A 83 -2.04 -17.94 -12.21
C ASN A 83 -3.42 -17.32 -11.97
N LEU A 84 -3.59 -16.09 -12.42
CA LEU A 84 -4.76 -15.22 -12.29
C LEU A 84 -5.34 -14.79 -13.65
N ASP A 85 -4.89 -15.41 -14.75
CA ASP A 85 -5.51 -15.30 -16.07
C ASP A 85 -5.67 -13.85 -16.58
N ASN A 86 -4.66 -13.00 -16.29
CA ASN A 86 -4.63 -11.57 -16.66
C ASN A 86 -5.76 -10.74 -16.03
N ALA A 87 -6.13 -11.02 -14.78
CA ALA A 87 -7.12 -10.25 -14.07
C ALA A 87 -6.72 -8.76 -13.93
N ALA A 88 -7.68 -7.85 -14.11
CA ALA A 88 -7.45 -6.41 -14.03
C ALA A 88 -7.05 -5.96 -12.62
N ALA A 89 -6.00 -5.16 -12.52
CA ALA A 89 -5.50 -4.61 -11.26
C ALA A 89 -6.33 -3.38 -10.79
N PRO A 90 -6.33 -3.08 -9.47
CA PRO A 90 -5.75 -3.87 -8.40
C PRO A 90 -6.63 -5.08 -8.02
N LEU A 91 -6.00 -6.13 -7.51
CA LEU A 91 -6.69 -7.29 -6.94
C LEU A 91 -6.61 -7.23 -5.41
N LEU A 92 -7.73 -7.47 -4.74
CA LEU A 92 -7.76 -7.59 -3.28
C LEU A 92 -7.62 -9.05 -2.88
N LEU A 93 -6.82 -9.31 -1.85
CA LEU A 93 -6.59 -10.64 -1.30
C LEU A 93 -7.08 -10.69 0.14
N GLU A 94 -7.66 -11.81 0.53
CA GLU A 94 -8.02 -12.16 1.90
C GLU A 94 -7.35 -13.49 2.26
N ALA A 95 -6.62 -13.54 3.37
CA ALA A 95 -6.09 -14.75 3.96
C ALA A 95 -6.89 -15.12 5.22
N ARG A 96 -7.45 -16.33 5.25
CA ARG A 96 -8.09 -16.94 6.41
C ARG A 96 -7.25 -18.10 6.91
N GLY A 97 -6.71 -17.99 8.12
CA GLY A 97 -5.84 -19.02 8.69
C GLY A 97 -5.81 -19.00 10.21
N VAL A 98 -4.85 -19.73 10.78
CA VAL A 98 -4.58 -19.76 12.22
C VAL A 98 -3.09 -19.52 12.42
N ALA A 99 -2.73 -18.70 13.40
CA ALA A 99 -1.37 -18.57 13.92
C ALA A 99 -1.44 -18.33 15.43
N ASN A 100 -0.47 -18.88 16.16
CA ASN A 100 -0.41 -18.78 17.63
C ASN A 100 -1.74 -19.18 18.30
N ASP A 101 -2.36 -20.26 17.81
CA ASP A 101 -3.66 -20.79 18.25
C ASP A 101 -4.85 -19.83 18.14
N ALA A 102 -4.69 -18.71 17.41
CA ALA A 102 -5.73 -17.72 17.17
C ALA A 102 -6.11 -17.64 15.68
N PRO A 103 -7.40 -17.53 15.35
CA PRO A 103 -7.84 -17.30 13.98
C PRO A 103 -7.31 -15.95 13.48
N GLN A 104 -6.87 -15.92 12.23
CA GLN A 104 -6.36 -14.74 11.55
C GLN A 104 -7.18 -14.49 10.28
N LEU A 105 -7.53 -13.22 10.07
CA LEU A 105 -8.16 -12.72 8.86
C LEU A 105 -7.40 -11.46 8.46
N LEU A 106 -6.68 -11.54 7.35
CA LEU A 106 -5.80 -10.46 6.89
C LEU A 106 -6.01 -10.19 5.41
N HIS A 107 -5.76 -8.95 5.01
CA HIS A 107 -5.94 -8.49 3.65
C HIS A 107 -4.67 -7.86 3.08
N SER A 108 -4.61 -7.85 1.77
CA SER A 108 -3.57 -7.19 1.00
C SER A 108 -4.11 -6.82 -0.37
N VAL A 109 -3.26 -6.17 -1.17
CA VAL A 109 -3.59 -5.73 -2.52
C VAL A 109 -2.43 -6.02 -3.45
N ALA A 110 -2.72 -6.65 -4.59
CA ALA A 110 -1.78 -6.80 -5.69
C ALA A 110 -2.09 -5.71 -6.75
N SER A 111 -1.12 -4.83 -6.99
CA SER A 111 -1.21 -3.77 -8.01
C SER A 111 -0.47 -4.10 -9.30
N ALA A 112 0.37 -5.15 -9.30
CA ALA A 112 1.16 -5.63 -10.42
C ALA A 112 1.47 -7.13 -10.28
N ASN A 113 2.04 -7.72 -11.34
CA ASN A 113 2.62 -9.06 -11.29
C ASN A 113 3.76 -9.16 -10.27
N GLY A 114 3.94 -10.33 -9.68
CA GLY A 114 5.07 -10.62 -8.80
C GLY A 114 4.64 -10.92 -7.36
N VAL A 115 5.26 -10.26 -6.40
CA VAL A 115 5.06 -10.56 -4.97
C VAL A 115 3.90 -9.76 -4.40
N VAL A 116 3.07 -10.43 -3.60
CA VAL A 116 2.07 -9.81 -2.72
C VAL A 116 2.09 -10.55 -1.39
N ASN A 117 2.53 -9.86 -0.33
CA ASN A 117 2.50 -10.41 1.02
C ASN A 117 1.16 -10.15 1.69
N ILE A 118 0.77 -11.01 2.64
CA ILE A 118 -0.44 -10.83 3.44
C ILE A 118 -0.06 -10.87 4.92
N THR A 119 0.06 -9.70 5.54
CA THR A 119 0.56 -9.52 6.91
C THR A 119 -0.24 -8.44 7.64
N PRO A 120 -0.11 -8.31 8.98
CA PRO A 120 -0.67 -7.18 9.71
C PRO A 120 -0.24 -5.81 9.16
N LEU A 121 0.94 -5.71 8.54
CA LEU A 121 1.41 -4.48 7.91
C LEU A 121 0.67 -4.22 6.59
N THR A 122 0.37 -5.24 5.79
CA THR A 122 -0.41 -5.05 4.56
C THR A 122 -1.89 -4.77 4.85
N GLU A 123 -2.44 -5.38 5.90
CA GLU A 123 -3.78 -5.06 6.44
C GLU A 123 -3.88 -3.57 6.79
N ALA A 124 -2.88 -3.07 7.52
CA ALA A 124 -2.74 -1.66 7.87
C ALA A 124 -2.65 -0.75 6.64
N ILE A 125 -1.85 -1.15 5.64
CA ILE A 125 -1.71 -0.38 4.39
C ILE A 125 -3.04 -0.31 3.64
N VAL A 126 -3.78 -1.43 3.51
CA VAL A 126 -5.10 -1.43 2.85
C VAL A 126 -6.08 -0.56 3.63
N THR A 127 -6.05 -0.60 4.95
CA THR A 127 -6.91 0.22 5.82
C THR A 127 -6.68 1.71 5.58
N LEU A 128 -5.42 2.16 5.65
CA LEU A 128 -5.03 3.55 5.41
C LEU A 128 -5.27 3.98 3.96
N ALA A 129 -4.95 3.12 2.98
CA ALA A 129 -5.06 3.43 1.56
C ALA A 129 -6.50 3.48 1.06
N SER A 130 -7.40 2.71 1.67
CA SER A 130 -8.83 2.78 1.36
C SER A 130 -9.57 3.86 2.16
N GLY A 131 -9.03 4.28 3.32
CA GLY A 131 -9.76 5.10 4.28
C GLY A 131 -10.93 4.33 4.93
N LYS A 132 -10.88 2.99 4.90
CA LYS A 132 -11.90 2.07 5.40
C LYS A 132 -11.22 0.94 6.16
N ASP A 133 -11.99 0.17 6.93
CA ASP A 133 -11.53 -1.14 7.39
C ASP A 133 -11.22 -2.05 6.18
N ALA A 134 -10.12 -2.81 6.22
CA ALA A 134 -9.68 -3.60 5.07
C ALA A 134 -10.62 -4.79 4.77
N GLY A 135 -11.24 -5.40 5.79
CA GLY A 135 -12.27 -6.41 5.59
C GLY A 135 -13.51 -5.85 4.89
N SER A 136 -13.94 -4.67 5.31
CA SER A 136 -15.03 -3.93 4.65
C SER A 136 -14.68 -3.59 3.20
N CYS A 137 -13.44 -3.15 2.97
CA CYS A 137 -12.90 -2.91 1.62
C CYS A 137 -12.92 -4.18 0.75
N PHE A 138 -12.58 -5.34 1.31
CA PHE A 138 -12.65 -6.63 0.60
C PHE A 138 -14.09 -7.09 0.31
N VAL A 139 -15.02 -6.85 1.24
CA VAL A 139 -16.45 -7.14 1.02
C VAL A 139 -16.98 -6.29 -0.13
N THR A 140 -16.70 -4.98 -0.13
CA THR A 140 -17.12 -4.02 -1.16
C THR A 140 -16.00 -3.76 -2.19
N ALA A 141 -15.31 -4.81 -2.63
CA ALA A 141 -14.11 -4.69 -3.47
C ALA A 141 -14.30 -3.87 -4.75
N GLY A 142 -15.49 -3.91 -5.36
CA GLY A 142 -15.78 -3.09 -6.55
C GLY A 142 -15.74 -1.58 -6.31
N ASP A 143 -16.22 -1.14 -5.15
CA ASP A 143 -16.19 0.27 -4.75
C ASP A 143 -14.86 0.66 -4.13
N CYS A 144 -14.18 -0.29 -3.48
CA CYS A 144 -12.93 -0.02 -2.77
C CYS A 144 -11.71 -0.01 -3.68
N ALA A 145 -11.62 -0.90 -4.67
CA ALA A 145 -10.46 -1.04 -5.54
C ALA A 145 -9.98 0.28 -6.19
N PRO A 146 -10.86 1.19 -6.67
CA PRO A 146 -10.44 2.48 -7.20
C PRO A 146 -9.70 3.39 -6.20
N THR A 147 -9.90 3.19 -4.90
CA THR A 147 -9.22 3.97 -3.85
C THR A 147 -7.79 3.49 -3.58
N LEU A 148 -7.48 2.23 -3.91
CA LEU A 148 -6.18 1.58 -3.69
C LEU A 148 -5.19 1.94 -4.81
N THR A 149 -5.03 3.23 -5.08
CA THR A 149 -4.09 3.73 -6.09
C THR A 149 -2.65 3.53 -5.65
N ALA A 150 -1.72 3.51 -6.62
CA ALA A 150 -0.30 3.40 -6.31
C ALA A 150 0.18 4.52 -5.36
N ASP A 151 -0.38 5.73 -5.47
CA ASP A 151 -0.03 6.86 -4.61
C ASP A 151 -0.57 6.68 -3.19
N ALA A 152 -1.82 6.24 -3.05
CA ALA A 152 -2.43 5.96 -1.75
C ALA A 152 -1.69 4.85 -1.00
N LEU A 153 -1.26 3.79 -1.70
CA LEU A 153 -0.47 2.70 -1.12
C LEU A 153 0.92 3.18 -0.68
N ARG A 154 1.63 3.94 -1.53
CA ARG A 154 2.94 4.49 -1.19
C ARG A 154 2.87 5.44 0.01
N GLN A 155 1.88 6.33 0.05
CA GLN A 155 1.68 7.26 1.18
C GLN A 155 1.36 6.50 2.47
N SER A 156 0.47 5.51 2.42
CA SER A 156 0.12 4.69 3.57
C SER A 156 1.32 3.93 4.13
N GLN A 157 2.16 3.36 3.27
CA GLN A 157 3.43 2.74 3.67
C GLN A 157 4.39 3.75 4.31
N ALA A 158 4.52 4.95 3.73
CA ALA A 158 5.39 5.99 4.27
C ALA A 158 4.93 6.44 5.67
N ASN A 159 3.62 6.64 5.87
CA ASN A 159 3.06 7.04 7.16
C ASN A 159 3.26 5.96 8.22
N LEU A 160 3.05 4.68 7.89
CA LEU A 160 3.32 3.58 8.82
C LEU A 160 4.81 3.50 9.18
N LYS A 161 5.71 3.63 8.19
CA LYS A 161 7.16 3.66 8.44
C LYS A 161 7.56 4.84 9.33
N ALA A 162 6.96 6.01 9.14
CA ALA A 162 7.19 7.17 9.98
C ALA A 162 6.70 6.94 11.42
N ALA A 163 5.49 6.39 11.60
CA ALA A 163 4.93 6.05 12.90
C ALA A 163 5.79 5.00 13.65
N LEU A 164 6.41 4.09 12.91
CA LEU A 164 7.28 3.05 13.45
C LEU A 164 8.76 3.47 13.56
N ALA A 165 9.13 4.70 13.16
CA ALA A 165 10.53 5.11 13.04
C ALA A 165 11.32 4.99 14.35
N THR A 166 10.75 5.43 15.48
CA THR A 166 11.39 5.32 16.80
C THR A 166 11.58 3.86 17.22
N LEU A 167 10.60 3.01 16.96
CA LEU A 167 10.67 1.58 17.26
C LEU A 167 11.74 0.91 16.40
N SER A 168 11.75 1.20 15.09
CA SER A 168 12.75 0.70 14.15
C SER A 168 14.18 1.13 14.52
N GLN A 169 14.39 2.38 14.94
CA GLN A 169 15.69 2.86 15.42
C GLN A 169 16.14 2.15 16.69
N THR A 170 15.25 2.02 17.68
CA THR A 170 15.53 1.33 18.96
C THR A 170 15.95 -0.12 18.74
N LEU A 171 15.33 -0.77 17.75
CA LEU A 171 15.56 -2.18 17.44
C LEU A 171 16.60 -2.42 16.34
N GLN A 172 17.19 -1.34 15.81
CA GLN A 172 18.11 -1.35 14.66
C GLN A 172 17.54 -2.11 13.46
N LEU A 173 16.24 -1.91 13.20
CA LEU A 173 15.55 -2.43 12.02
C LEU A 173 15.75 -1.45 10.86
N GLU A 174 16.61 -1.80 9.92
CA GLU A 174 16.70 -1.10 8.65
C GLU A 174 15.68 -1.71 7.68
N ASP A 175 14.44 -1.22 7.66
CA ASP A 175 13.45 -1.69 6.68
C ASP A 175 13.04 -0.59 5.69
N LYS A 176 13.73 -0.56 4.56
CA LYS A 176 13.39 0.26 3.40
C LYS A 176 12.44 -0.45 2.41
N SER A 177 12.10 -1.71 2.67
CA SER A 177 11.41 -2.60 1.73
C SER A 177 9.98 -2.15 1.45
N ASP A 178 9.47 -2.48 0.27
CA ASP A 178 8.04 -2.44 0.02
C ASP A 178 7.39 -3.64 0.73
N TRP A 179 6.67 -3.38 1.83
CA TRP A 179 6.02 -4.43 2.63
C TRP A 179 4.98 -5.26 1.87
N ILE A 180 4.40 -4.73 0.79
CA ILE A 180 3.47 -5.48 -0.06
C ILE A 180 4.28 -6.34 -1.04
N ALA A 181 5.24 -5.74 -1.75
CA ALA A 181 5.84 -6.32 -2.95
C ALA A 181 7.26 -6.88 -2.79
N THR A 182 7.82 -6.88 -1.59
CA THR A 182 9.17 -7.45 -1.34
C THR A 182 9.05 -8.85 -0.75
N SER A 183 9.65 -9.85 -1.39
CA SER A 183 9.65 -11.22 -0.86
C SER A 183 10.31 -11.29 0.52
N PHE A 184 9.69 -12.04 1.44
CA PHE A 184 10.26 -12.33 2.75
C PHE A 184 9.91 -13.74 3.21
N LYS A 185 10.59 -14.20 4.27
CA LYS A 185 10.30 -15.47 4.95
C LYS A 185 9.91 -15.19 6.40
N PRO A 186 8.99 -15.98 6.99
CA PRO A 186 8.61 -15.83 8.39
C PRO A 186 9.67 -16.51 9.28
N ASN A 187 10.85 -15.89 9.38
CA ASN A 187 12.05 -16.43 10.02
C ASN A 187 12.60 -15.53 11.14
N LYS A 188 11.80 -14.56 11.59
CA LYS A 188 12.11 -13.59 12.65
C LYS A 188 13.28 -12.66 12.36
N THR A 189 13.58 -12.44 11.07
CA THR A 189 14.57 -11.45 10.62
C THR A 189 13.96 -10.43 9.67
N GLY A 190 14.64 -9.29 9.50
CA GLY A 190 14.19 -8.22 8.60
C GLY A 190 12.74 -7.82 8.83
N HIS A 191 11.93 -7.92 7.77
CA HIS A 191 10.49 -7.62 7.80
C HIS A 191 9.71 -8.46 8.84
N ASP A 192 10.02 -9.75 8.98
CA ASP A 192 9.30 -10.61 9.91
C ASP A 192 9.60 -10.26 11.38
N LYS A 193 10.81 -9.76 11.66
CA LYS A 193 11.15 -9.25 12.98
C LYS A 193 10.27 -8.05 13.36
N LEU A 194 9.86 -7.22 12.40
CA LEU A 194 8.91 -6.14 12.68
C LEU A 194 7.55 -6.71 13.08
N LEU A 195 7.04 -7.73 12.37
CA LEU A 195 5.76 -8.39 12.67
C LEU A 195 5.73 -9.03 14.07
N GLU A 196 6.86 -9.57 14.52
CA GLU A 196 7.00 -10.12 15.88
C GLU A 196 6.90 -9.04 16.98
N LEU A 197 7.17 -7.78 16.65
CA LEU A 197 7.39 -6.71 17.63
C LEU A 197 6.31 -5.63 17.62
N VAL A 198 5.51 -5.54 16.56
CA VAL A 198 4.40 -4.60 16.48
C VAL A 198 3.06 -5.31 16.65
N ASP A 199 2.18 -4.65 17.37
CA ASP A 199 0.75 -4.90 17.35
C ASP A 199 0.08 -3.73 16.64
N ILE A 200 -0.80 -4.04 15.68
CA ILE A 200 -1.49 -3.05 14.86
C ILE A 200 -2.97 -3.36 14.94
N ALA A 201 -3.73 -2.38 15.40
CA ALA A 201 -5.17 -2.47 15.54
C ALA A 201 -5.85 -1.32 14.77
N ALA A 202 -7.13 -1.49 14.47
CA ALA A 202 -7.96 -0.39 14.00
C ALA A 202 -8.04 0.72 15.05
N GLY A 203 -8.03 1.97 14.60
CA GLY A 203 -8.30 3.12 15.45
C GLY A 203 -9.80 3.41 15.60
N ASP A 204 -10.12 4.44 16.37
CA ASP A 204 -11.51 4.81 16.68
C ASP A 204 -12.29 5.35 15.47
N GLN A 205 -11.59 5.75 14.40
CA GLN A 205 -12.18 6.27 13.17
C GLN A 205 -11.83 5.36 11.98
N ALA A 206 -12.73 5.29 10.99
CA ALA A 206 -12.48 4.53 9.77
C ALA A 206 -11.20 5.01 9.07
N GLY A 207 -10.37 4.06 8.62
CA GLY A 207 -9.11 4.38 7.95
C GLY A 207 -8.02 4.92 8.90
N THR A 208 -8.19 4.75 10.21
CA THR A 208 -7.13 5.06 11.20
C THR A 208 -6.66 3.78 11.89
N LEU A 209 -5.45 3.84 12.43
CA LEU A 209 -4.79 2.71 13.09
C LEU A 209 -4.18 3.15 14.41
N ILE A 210 -4.07 2.17 15.31
CA ILE A 210 -3.34 2.26 16.55
C ILE A 210 -2.18 1.27 16.47
N ILE A 211 -0.96 1.77 16.65
CA ILE A 211 0.26 0.95 16.67
C ILE A 211 0.81 0.89 18.09
N ARG A 212 1.17 -0.32 18.52
CA ARG A 212 1.77 -0.60 19.82
C ARG A 212 3.00 -1.47 19.67
N SER A 213 4.00 -1.21 20.50
CA SER A 213 5.14 -2.12 20.69
C SER A 213 4.70 -3.29 21.57
N LYS A 214 4.92 -4.52 21.11
CA LYS A 214 4.72 -5.74 21.92
C LYS A 214 5.74 -5.86 23.07
N LEU A 215 6.81 -5.07 23.02
CA LEU A 215 7.81 -4.96 24.10
C LEU A 215 7.39 -3.97 25.21
N GLY A 216 6.21 -3.35 25.08
CA GLY A 216 5.77 -2.21 25.91
C GLY A 216 6.19 -0.86 25.30
N GLY A 217 5.49 0.21 25.69
CA GLY A 217 5.77 1.58 25.21
C GLY A 217 4.52 2.40 24.89
N ASN A 218 4.75 3.59 24.33
CA ASN A 218 3.70 4.52 23.92
C ASN A 218 2.91 3.99 22.72
N THR A 219 1.64 4.39 22.66
CA THR A 219 0.75 4.14 21.53
C THR A 219 0.93 5.24 20.48
N VAL A 220 0.87 4.88 19.19
CA VAL A 220 0.95 5.83 18.07
C VAL A 220 -0.29 5.69 17.21
N ASP A 221 -1.02 6.79 17.05
CA ASP A 221 -2.15 6.88 16.11
C ASP A 221 -1.65 7.20 14.71
N VAL A 222 -2.21 6.53 13.71
CA VAL A 222 -1.83 6.69 12.31
C VAL A 222 -3.06 6.92 11.46
N SER A 223 -3.01 7.94 10.62
CA SER A 223 -3.93 8.18 9.52
C SER A 223 -3.14 8.35 8.22
N ARG A 224 -3.83 8.23 7.08
CA ARG A 224 -3.23 8.62 5.79
C ARG A 224 -3.06 10.13 5.70
#